data_AF-A0A369IA61-F1
#
_entry.id   AF-A0A369IA61-F1
#
_cell.length_a   1.000
_cell.length_b   1.000
_cell.length_c   1.000
_cell.angle_alpha   90.00
_cell.angle_beta   90.00
_cell.angle_gamma   90.00
#
_symmetry.space_group_name_H-M   'P 1'
#
loop_
_entity.id
_entity.type
_entity.pdbx_description
1 polymer ?
#
loop_
_entity_poly.entity_id
_entity_poly.type
_entity_poly.pdbx_seq_one_letter_code
_entity_poly.pdbx_strand_id
1 'polypeptide(L)'
;MKLTNQLSYWASRHPHQAIPLIIVIEIANVLLGIMVGSAMLNGCTPAVLMGMIAGLILLQVFVRRYAALRLVDITSQARFVFQKQTFFCLFCLNLLTYTIAGGILGRMTAHPEGTTALYSSLSSTSETVSNRTSGETKLSFREKMYQKMARRSASTADGNAGHRVGYFLLFLLGVGLAMLGAVLSCNIACSGYGVAAVLVFLLAIGVLAGGFYFFGRGIDQNMKPYKDMTRDERKREGRRYLRTLAGTVGAIGLLILIQALTNQ
;
A
#
# COMPACT_ATOMS: atom_id res chain seq x y z
N MET A 1 -27.45 -2.60 -19.58
CA MET A 1 -27.74 -1.49 -18.62
C MET A 1 -28.30 -1.95 -17.27
N LYS A 2 -29.20 -2.96 -17.20
CA LYS A 2 -29.84 -3.37 -15.93
C LYS A 2 -28.85 -3.85 -14.84
N LEU A 3 -27.87 -4.67 -15.18
CA LEU A 3 -26.94 -5.27 -14.22
C LEU A 3 -26.02 -4.25 -13.53
N THR A 4 -25.54 -3.25 -14.27
CA THR A 4 -24.67 -2.21 -13.69
C THR A 4 -25.42 -1.26 -12.78
N ASN A 5 -26.71 -1.04 -13.04
CA ASN A 5 -27.56 -0.22 -12.17
C ASN A 5 -27.90 -0.97 -10.88
N GLN A 6 -28.13 -2.28 -10.96
CA GLN A 6 -28.31 -3.14 -9.78
C GLN A 6 -27.05 -3.17 -8.90
N LEU A 7 -25.86 -3.27 -9.50
CA LEU A 7 -24.59 -3.24 -8.77
C LEU A 7 -24.37 -1.89 -8.06
N SER A 8 -24.61 -0.78 -8.77
CA SER A 8 -24.51 0.56 -8.18
C SER A 8 -25.51 0.77 -7.04
N TYR A 9 -26.73 0.25 -7.19
CA TYR A 9 -27.77 0.33 -6.15
C TYR A 9 -27.46 -0.57 -4.95
N TRP A 10 -26.87 -1.75 -5.17
CA TRP A 10 -26.42 -2.61 -4.09
C TRP A 10 -25.27 -1.96 -3.31
N ALA A 11 -24.30 -1.38 -4.02
CA ALA A 11 -23.13 -0.74 -3.42
C ALA A 11 -23.51 0.49 -2.57
N SER A 12 -24.52 1.27 -3.00
CA SER A 12 -25.02 2.40 -2.20
C SER A 12 -25.74 1.95 -0.92
N ARG A 13 -26.37 0.77 -0.93
CA ARG A 13 -27.08 0.21 0.22
C ARG A 13 -26.16 -0.54 1.19
N HIS A 14 -25.02 -1.04 0.73
CA HIS A 14 -24.04 -1.78 1.55
C HIS A 14 -22.62 -1.18 1.44
N PRO A 15 -22.38 0.08 1.86
CA PRO A 15 -21.10 0.75 1.69
C PRO A 15 -19.95 0.03 2.40
N HIS A 16 -20.20 -0.55 3.59
CA HIS A 16 -19.19 -1.30 4.34
C HIS A 16 -18.69 -2.55 3.63
N GLN A 17 -19.50 -3.15 2.75
CA GLN A 17 -19.10 -4.32 1.94
C GLN A 17 -18.55 -3.89 0.58
N ALA A 18 -19.05 -2.79 0.02
CA ALA A 18 -18.60 -2.27 -1.27
C ALA A 18 -17.16 -1.73 -1.20
N ILE A 19 -16.81 -0.99 -0.14
CA ILE A 19 -15.46 -0.42 0.03
C ILE A 19 -14.36 -1.51 -0.01
N PRO A 20 -14.39 -2.57 0.81
CA PRO A 20 -13.35 -3.61 0.77
C PRO A 20 -13.33 -4.35 -0.57
N LEU A 21 -14.48 -4.54 -1.21
CA LEU A 21 -14.55 -5.19 -2.52
C LEU A 21 -13.87 -4.34 -3.61
N ILE A 22 -14.04 -3.02 -3.58
CA ILE A 22 -13.31 -2.08 -4.46
C ILE A 22 -11.80 -2.16 -4.20
N ILE A 23 -11.38 -2.22 -2.94
CA ILE A 23 -9.95 -2.36 -2.58
C ILE A 23 -9.38 -3.67 -3.14
N VAL A 24 -10.09 -4.79 -2.99
CA VAL A 24 -9.66 -6.09 -3.53
C VAL A 24 -9.55 -6.03 -5.06
N ILE A 25 -10.51 -5.41 -5.74
CA ILE A 25 -10.47 -5.21 -7.19
C ILE A 25 -9.25 -4.37 -7.59
N GLU A 26 -8.93 -3.30 -6.86
CA GLU A 26 -7.73 -2.51 -7.18
C GLU A 26 -6.43 -3.23 -6.88
N ILE A 27 -6.37 -4.06 -5.85
CA ILE A 27 -5.21 -4.92 -5.62
C ILE A 27 -5.06 -5.91 -6.79
N ALA A 28 -6.16 -6.54 -7.24
CA ALA A 28 -6.14 -7.42 -8.40
C ALA A 28 -5.69 -6.67 -9.67
N ASN A 29 -6.17 -5.43 -9.85
CA ASN A 29 -5.79 -4.56 -10.97
C ASN A 29 -4.28 -4.26 -10.97
N VAL A 30 -3.71 -3.95 -9.80
CA VAL A 30 -2.27 -3.75 -9.61
C VAL A 30 -1.48 -5.01 -9.98
N LEU A 31 -1.89 -6.16 -9.43
CA LEU A 31 -1.19 -7.44 -9.66
C LEU A 31 -1.24 -7.85 -11.13
N LEU A 32 -2.41 -7.76 -11.76
CA LEU A 32 -2.58 -8.05 -13.18
C LEU A 32 -1.75 -7.11 -14.05
N GLY A 33 -1.77 -5.81 -13.76
CA GLY A 33 -0.93 -4.83 -14.44
C GLY A 33 0.55 -5.21 -14.33
N ILE A 34 1.04 -5.49 -13.12
CA ILE A 34 2.45 -5.84 -12.93
C ILE A 34 2.84 -7.12 -13.69
N MET A 35 2.02 -8.18 -13.61
CA MET A 35 2.30 -9.46 -14.29
C MET A 35 2.28 -9.32 -15.81
N VAL A 36 1.29 -8.62 -16.37
CA VAL A 36 1.20 -8.37 -17.82
C VAL A 36 2.37 -7.49 -18.28
N GLY A 37 2.68 -6.46 -17.50
CA GLY A 37 3.75 -5.53 -17.74
C GLY A 37 5.12 -6.18 -17.81
N SER A 38 5.46 -6.99 -16.81
CA SER A 38 6.75 -7.67 -16.75
C SER A 38 6.93 -8.67 -17.90
N ALA A 39 5.85 -9.32 -18.35
CA ALA A 39 5.88 -10.24 -19.47
C ALA A 39 5.99 -9.50 -20.83
N MET A 40 5.21 -8.44 -21.05
CA MET A 40 5.11 -7.79 -22.36
C MET A 40 6.20 -6.74 -22.63
N LEU A 41 6.68 -6.04 -21.60
CA LEU A 41 7.55 -4.86 -21.76
C LEU A 41 9.04 -5.12 -21.45
N ASN A 42 9.44 -6.38 -21.30
CA ASN A 42 10.81 -6.75 -20.94
C ASN A 42 11.86 -6.27 -21.97
N GLY A 43 11.48 -6.12 -23.24
CA GLY A 43 12.36 -5.66 -24.32
C GLY A 43 12.46 -4.15 -24.50
N CYS A 44 11.70 -3.34 -23.75
CA CYS A 44 11.70 -1.89 -23.93
C CYS A 44 12.91 -1.21 -23.28
N THR A 45 13.38 -0.12 -23.90
CA THR A 45 14.45 0.71 -23.31
C THR A 45 13.89 1.56 -22.15
N PRO A 46 14.71 1.91 -21.14
CA PRO A 46 14.25 2.71 -19.99
C PRO A 46 13.69 4.07 -20.39
N ALA A 47 14.28 4.70 -21.42
CA ALA A 47 13.81 5.97 -21.94
C ALA A 47 12.38 5.88 -22.49
N VAL A 48 12.04 4.78 -23.19
CA VAL A 48 10.70 4.55 -23.72
C VAL A 48 9.70 4.32 -22.58
N LEU A 49 10.07 3.53 -21.56
CA LEU A 49 9.23 3.31 -20.38
C LEU A 49 8.94 4.62 -19.61
N MET A 50 9.97 5.46 -19.42
CA MET A 50 9.82 6.78 -18.78
C MET A 50 8.93 7.72 -19.61
N GLY A 51 9.09 7.72 -20.93
CA GLY A 51 8.23 8.48 -21.84
C GLY A 51 6.77 8.03 -21.77
N MET A 52 6.52 6.71 -21.73
CA MET A 52 5.18 6.16 -21.58
C MET A 52 4.53 6.52 -20.23
N ILE A 53 5.29 6.49 -19.13
CA ILE A 53 4.79 6.93 -17.81
C ILE A 53 4.42 8.42 -17.85
N ALA A 54 5.31 9.27 -18.36
CA ALA A 54 5.05 10.70 -18.44
C ALA A 54 3.79 10.99 -19.29
N GLY A 55 3.65 10.32 -20.43
CA GLY A 55 2.46 10.41 -21.28
C GLY A 55 1.18 9.97 -20.58
N LEU A 56 1.21 8.87 -19.82
CA LEU A 56 0.06 8.39 -19.05
C LEU A 56 -0.32 9.33 -17.91
N ILE A 57 0.65 9.90 -17.20
CA ILE A 57 0.38 10.90 -16.15
C ILE A 57 -0.31 12.13 -16.76
N LEU A 58 0.21 12.64 -17.89
CA LEU A 58 -0.42 13.76 -18.60
C LEU A 58 -1.84 13.42 -19.06
N LEU A 59 -2.06 12.21 -19.59
CA LEU A 59 -3.38 11.75 -20.00
C LEU A 59 -4.35 11.63 -18.81
N GLN A 60 -3.90 11.11 -17.67
CA GLN A 60 -4.71 11.06 -16.45
C GLN A 60 -5.09 12.46 -15.96
N VAL A 61 -4.15 13.41 -15.95
CA VAL A 61 -4.40 14.81 -15.60
C VAL A 61 -5.43 15.42 -16.56
N PHE A 62 -5.28 15.17 -17.86
CA PHE A 62 -6.20 15.68 -18.87
C PHE A 62 -7.61 15.12 -18.69
N VAL A 63 -7.76 13.80 -18.51
CA VAL A 63 -9.06 13.15 -18.29
C VAL A 63 -9.72 13.66 -17.00
N ARG A 64 -8.96 13.81 -15.91
CA ARG A 64 -9.48 14.36 -14.64
C ARG A 64 -9.94 15.81 -14.80
N ARG A 65 -9.16 16.64 -15.48
CA ARG A 65 -9.51 18.05 -15.73
C ARG A 65 -10.72 18.16 -16.64
N TYR A 66 -10.77 17.38 -17.71
CA TYR A 66 -11.91 17.31 -18.62
C TYR A 66 -13.18 16.87 -17.89
N ALA A 67 -13.09 15.83 -17.06
CA ALA A 67 -14.21 15.37 -16.27
C ALA A 67 -14.70 16.45 -15.30
N ALA A 68 -13.79 17.13 -14.59
CA ALA A 68 -14.14 18.19 -13.64
C ALA A 68 -14.88 19.36 -14.31
N LEU A 69 -14.43 19.79 -15.50
CA LEU A 69 -15.07 20.86 -16.26
C LEU A 69 -16.46 20.44 -16.76
N ARG A 70 -16.55 19.25 -17.38
CA ARG A 70 -17.80 18.80 -18.00
C ARG A 70 -18.87 18.39 -16.99
N LEU A 71 -18.48 18.04 -15.76
CA LEU A 71 -19.42 17.61 -14.71
C LEU A 71 -20.37 18.71 -14.22
N VAL A 72 -20.01 19.99 -14.42
CA VAL A 72 -20.80 21.14 -14.00
C VAL A 72 -22.02 21.35 -14.91
N ASP A 73 -21.87 21.07 -16.20
CA ASP A 73 -22.86 21.43 -17.23
C ASP A 73 -23.89 20.32 -17.54
N ILE A 74 -23.77 19.14 -16.93
CA ILE A 74 -24.55 17.96 -17.31
C ILE A 74 -25.75 17.72 -16.37
N THR A 75 -26.92 17.45 -16.95
CA THR A 75 -28.17 17.08 -16.26
C THR A 75 -28.07 15.76 -15.48
N SER A 76 -28.89 15.56 -14.45
CA SER A 76 -28.74 14.51 -13.43
C SER A 76 -28.58 13.08 -13.96
N GLN A 77 -29.32 12.69 -15.01
CA GLN A 77 -29.27 11.33 -15.57
C GLN A 77 -28.03 11.10 -16.45
N ALA A 78 -27.66 12.09 -17.27
CA ALA A 78 -26.46 12.04 -18.08
C ALA A 78 -25.18 12.11 -17.23
N ARG A 79 -25.24 12.79 -16.07
CA ARG A 79 -24.13 12.90 -15.12
C ARG A 79 -23.71 11.54 -14.56
N PHE A 80 -24.67 10.68 -14.25
CA PHE A 80 -24.39 9.33 -13.74
C PHE A 80 -23.66 8.46 -14.78
N VAL A 81 -24.11 8.50 -16.04
CA VAL A 81 -23.48 7.75 -17.14
C VAL A 81 -22.07 8.29 -17.41
N PHE A 82 -21.91 9.62 -17.44
CA PHE A 82 -20.63 10.27 -17.67
C PHE A 82 -19.61 9.98 -16.56
N GLN A 83 -20.02 10.05 -15.29
CA GLN A 83 -19.17 9.67 -14.15
C GLN A 83 -18.72 8.21 -14.27
N LYS A 84 -19.64 7.29 -14.58
CA LYS A 84 -19.31 5.88 -14.74
C LYS A 84 -18.28 5.63 -15.85
N GLN A 85 -18.47 6.25 -17.01
CA GLN A 85 -17.51 6.15 -18.12
C GLN A 85 -16.15 6.73 -17.74
N THR A 86 -16.15 7.85 -17.01
CA THR A 86 -14.92 8.49 -16.52
C THR A 86 -14.18 7.57 -15.53
N PHE A 87 -14.88 6.97 -14.56
CA PHE A 87 -14.28 6.03 -13.62
C PHE A 87 -13.72 4.79 -14.30
N PHE A 88 -14.45 4.24 -15.27
CA PHE A 88 -13.96 3.11 -16.07
C PHE A 88 -12.70 3.50 -16.86
N CYS A 89 -12.70 4.67 -17.50
CA CYS A 89 -11.52 5.18 -18.20
C CYS A 89 -10.32 5.36 -17.25
N LEU A 90 -10.53 5.94 -16.07
CA LEU A 90 -9.48 6.08 -15.06
C LEU A 90 -8.97 4.73 -14.55
N PHE A 91 -9.86 3.74 -14.36
CA PHE A 91 -9.48 2.38 -13.99
C PHE A 91 -8.58 1.72 -15.05
N CYS A 92 -8.93 1.86 -16.34
CA CYS A 92 -8.09 1.38 -17.44
C CYS A 92 -6.75 2.11 -17.51
N LEU A 93 -6.73 3.43 -17.30
CA LEU A 93 -5.48 4.20 -17.24
C LEU A 93 -4.61 3.76 -16.06
N ASN A 94 -5.21 3.43 -14.92
CA ASN A 94 -4.50 2.91 -13.76
C ASN A 94 -3.86 1.54 -14.06
N LEU A 95 -4.62 0.64 -14.72
CA LEU A 95 -4.10 -0.65 -15.19
C LEU A 95 -2.90 -0.48 -16.13
N LEU A 96 -2.97 0.47 -17.08
CA LEU A 96 -1.86 0.77 -17.98
C LEU A 96 -0.63 1.31 -17.22
N THR A 97 -0.84 2.16 -16.21
CA THR A 97 0.25 2.63 -15.35
C THR A 97 0.91 1.47 -14.61
N TYR A 98 0.13 0.56 -14.02
CA TYR A 98 0.68 -0.63 -13.37
C TYR A 98 1.36 -1.59 -14.36
N THR A 99 0.89 -1.65 -15.61
CA THR A 99 1.52 -2.40 -16.69
C THR A 99 2.92 -1.86 -16.98
N ILE A 100 3.08 -0.54 -17.09
CA ILE A 100 4.42 0.02 -17.31
C ILE A 100 5.32 -0.15 -16.08
N ALA A 101 4.77 0.04 -14.88
CA ALA A 101 5.49 -0.22 -13.63
C ALA A 101 5.97 -1.67 -13.54
N GLY A 102 5.14 -2.64 -13.96
CA GLY A 102 5.50 -4.04 -14.08
C GLY A 102 6.63 -4.29 -15.08
N GLY A 103 6.61 -3.59 -16.22
CA GLY A 103 7.71 -3.63 -17.20
C GLY A 103 9.04 -3.17 -16.61
N ILE A 104 9.03 -2.07 -15.85
CA ILE A 104 10.22 -1.57 -15.15
C ILE A 104 10.70 -2.60 -14.11
N LEU A 105 9.79 -3.14 -13.30
CA LEU A 105 10.13 -4.11 -12.27
C LEU A 105 10.69 -5.41 -12.88
N GLY A 106 10.09 -5.92 -13.95
CA GLY A 106 10.56 -7.09 -14.68
C GLY A 106 11.98 -6.89 -15.22
N ARG A 107 12.25 -5.70 -15.76
CA ARG A 107 13.60 -5.35 -16.26
C ARG A 107 14.62 -5.25 -15.11
N MET A 108 14.26 -4.66 -13.97
CA MET A 108 15.14 -4.62 -12.78
C MET A 108 15.51 -6.03 -12.29
N THR A 109 14.59 -7.00 -12.40
CA THR A 109 14.87 -8.39 -12.04
C THR A 109 15.71 -9.13 -13.06
N ALA A 110 15.55 -8.85 -14.36
CA ALA A 110 16.26 -9.53 -15.45
C ALA A 110 17.68 -8.97 -15.68
N HIS A 111 17.85 -7.66 -15.48
CA HIS A 111 19.12 -6.96 -15.61
C HIS A 111 19.35 -6.09 -14.36
N PRO A 112 19.91 -6.67 -13.27
CA PRO A 112 20.35 -5.88 -12.13
C PRO A 112 21.58 -5.07 -12.54
N GLU A 113 21.36 -3.97 -13.28
CA GLU A 113 22.37 -2.94 -13.45
C GLU A 113 22.70 -2.41 -12.04
N GLY A 114 23.98 -2.34 -11.68
CA GLY A 114 24.43 -2.00 -10.33
C GLY A 114 23.96 -0.61 -9.86
N THR A 115 22.75 -0.54 -9.31
CA THR A 115 22.11 0.68 -8.79
C THR A 115 22.62 1.06 -7.40
N THR A 116 23.93 0.94 -7.14
CA THR A 116 24.56 1.54 -5.96
C THR A 116 24.58 3.08 -6.04
N ALA A 117 24.37 3.66 -7.23
CA ALA A 117 24.41 5.11 -7.44
C ALA A 117 23.06 5.85 -7.32
N LEU A 118 21.90 5.16 -7.34
CA LEU A 118 20.59 5.83 -7.23
C LEU A 118 20.10 5.98 -5.78
N TYR A 119 20.52 5.08 -4.88
CA TYR A 119 20.19 5.21 -3.45
C TYR A 119 20.99 6.34 -2.78
N SER A 120 22.22 6.63 -3.26
CA SER A 120 23.05 7.72 -2.76
C SER A 120 22.60 9.11 -3.23
N SER A 121 21.91 9.22 -4.37
CA SER A 121 21.39 10.51 -4.87
C SER A 121 20.07 10.91 -4.19
N LEU A 122 19.26 9.95 -3.76
CA LEU A 122 18.05 10.24 -2.97
C LEU A 122 18.37 10.64 -1.53
N SER A 123 19.40 10.03 -0.91
CA SER A 123 19.83 10.39 0.45
C SER A 123 20.63 11.71 0.50
N SER A 124 21.38 12.05 -0.55
CA SER A 124 22.12 13.32 -0.61
C SER A 124 21.25 14.54 -0.94
N THR A 125 20.03 14.35 -1.47
CA THR A 125 19.08 15.45 -1.70
C THR A 125 18.25 15.78 -0.45
N SER A 126 18.11 14.86 0.51
CA SER A 126 17.46 15.17 1.80
C SER A 126 18.39 15.88 2.80
N GLU A 127 19.71 15.72 2.67
CA GLU A 127 20.68 16.34 3.59
C GLU A 127 21.14 17.74 3.16
N THR A 128 20.98 18.12 1.89
CA THR A 128 21.40 19.43 1.37
C THR A 128 20.36 20.54 1.51
N VAL A 129 19.10 20.23 1.89
CA VAL A 129 18.05 21.22 2.18
C VAL A 129 17.95 21.57 3.67
N SER A 130 18.58 20.80 4.57
CA SER A 130 18.45 21.01 6.02
C SER A 130 19.54 21.90 6.65
N ASN A 131 20.55 22.37 5.90
CA ASN A 131 21.74 22.98 6.52
C ASN A 131 22.18 24.34 5.96
N ARG A 132 21.28 25.13 5.35
CA ARG A 132 21.55 26.53 5.03
C ARG A 132 20.33 27.41 5.28
N THR A 133 20.15 27.86 6.51
CA THR A 133 19.98 29.30 6.86
C THR A 133 19.82 29.46 8.38
N SER A 134 20.96 29.43 9.07
CA SER A 134 21.13 30.29 10.26
C SER A 134 21.29 31.72 9.73
N GLY A 135 20.17 32.40 9.56
CA GLY A 135 20.08 33.80 9.18
C GLY A 135 18.72 34.29 9.68
N GLU A 136 18.75 34.99 10.80
CA GLU A 136 17.58 35.54 11.46
C GLU A 136 16.66 36.28 10.48
N THR A 137 15.52 35.68 10.17
CA THR A 137 14.37 36.42 9.68
C THR A 137 13.20 36.06 10.57
N LYS A 138 12.73 37.05 11.32
CA LYS A 138 11.56 36.96 12.20
C LYS A 138 10.34 36.55 11.36
N LEU A 139 10.05 35.25 11.32
CA LEU A 139 8.83 34.71 10.72
C LEU A 139 7.61 35.36 11.41
N SER A 140 6.77 35.97 10.58
CA SER A 140 5.61 36.76 10.98
C SER A 140 4.62 35.90 11.76
N PHE A 141 4.01 36.48 12.80
CA PHE A 141 2.97 35.87 13.63
C PHE A 141 1.82 35.24 12.81
N ARG A 142 1.62 35.73 11.59
CA ARG A 142 0.62 35.25 10.62
C ARG A 142 0.94 33.85 10.07
N GLU A 143 2.20 33.50 9.85
CA GLU A 143 2.60 32.16 9.36
C GLU A 143 2.54 31.09 10.46
N LYS A 144 2.84 31.47 11.70
CA LYS A 144 2.62 30.60 12.87
C LYS A 144 1.13 30.31 13.09
N MET A 145 0.24 31.25 12.75
CA MET A 145 -1.21 31.05 12.85
C MET A 145 -1.73 30.13 11.74
N TYR A 146 -1.23 30.25 10.50
CA TYR A 146 -1.58 29.34 9.40
C TYR A 146 -1.07 27.91 9.63
N GLN A 147 0.15 27.72 10.16
CA GLN A 147 0.62 26.38 10.54
C GLN A 147 -0.19 25.78 11.70
N LYS A 148 -0.66 26.61 12.64
CA LYS A 148 -1.51 26.17 13.76
C LYS A 148 -2.95 25.87 13.31
N MET A 149 -3.46 26.55 12.27
CA MET A 149 -4.74 26.24 11.62
C MET A 149 -4.66 25.01 10.71
N ALA A 150 -3.58 24.83 9.93
CA ALA A 150 -3.37 23.64 9.12
C ALA A 150 -3.15 22.37 9.97
N ARG A 151 -2.50 22.50 11.13
CA ARG A 151 -2.43 21.40 12.12
C ARG A 151 -3.76 21.15 12.83
N ARG A 152 -4.62 22.16 12.98
CA ARG A 152 -5.96 21.99 13.58
C ARG A 152 -6.98 21.42 12.58
N SER A 153 -6.92 21.78 11.30
CA SER A 153 -7.82 21.22 10.27
C SER A 153 -7.50 19.76 9.95
N ALA A 154 -6.25 19.32 10.13
CA ALA A 154 -5.87 17.91 10.06
C ALA A 154 -6.25 17.11 11.33
N SER A 155 -6.59 17.76 12.44
CA SER A 155 -6.92 17.11 13.72
C SER A 155 -8.43 17.04 14.01
N THR A 156 -9.29 17.56 13.14
CA THR A 156 -10.76 17.62 13.37
C THR A 156 -11.60 16.97 12.27
N ALA A 157 -11.03 16.04 11.50
CA ALA A 157 -11.81 15.13 10.65
C ALA A 157 -11.71 13.70 11.20
N ASP A 158 -12.70 13.30 12.01
CA ASP A 158 -13.03 11.93 12.43
C ASP A 158 -11.84 11.02 12.81
N GLY A 159 -11.30 11.29 14.00
CA GLY A 159 -10.10 10.68 14.59
C GLY A 159 -10.10 9.18 14.89
N ASN A 160 -11.01 8.37 14.32
CA ASN A 160 -10.96 6.90 14.46
C ASN A 160 -10.90 6.14 13.13
N ALA A 161 -11.37 6.70 12.01
CA ALA A 161 -11.41 5.98 10.74
C ALA A 161 -10.02 5.92 10.06
N GLY A 162 -9.28 7.05 10.04
CA GLY A 162 -7.96 7.13 9.40
C GLY A 162 -6.91 6.22 10.05
N HIS A 163 -6.93 6.11 11.38
CA HIS A 163 -6.02 5.21 12.10
C HIS A 163 -6.30 3.73 11.79
N ARG A 164 -7.57 3.33 11.70
CA ARG A 164 -7.95 1.95 11.36
C ARG A 164 -7.51 1.55 9.95
N VAL A 165 -7.67 2.45 8.98
CA VAL A 165 -7.19 2.23 7.61
C VAL A 165 -5.67 2.07 7.58
N GLY A 166 -4.93 2.88 8.34
CA GLY A 166 -3.48 2.75 8.46
C GLY A 166 -3.03 1.39 8.99
N TYR A 167 -3.68 0.86 10.04
CA TYR A 167 -3.38 -0.47 10.57
C TYR A 167 -3.73 -1.61 9.60
N PHE A 168 -4.83 -1.47 8.87
CA PHE A 168 -5.21 -2.44 7.84
C PHE A 168 -4.19 -2.47 6.70
N LEU A 169 -3.67 -1.31 6.29
CA LEU A 169 -2.61 -1.18 5.29
C LEU A 169 -1.29 -1.78 5.79
N LEU A 170 -0.96 -1.59 7.08
CA LEU A 170 0.19 -2.23 7.74
C LEU A 170 0.05 -3.76 7.78
N PHE A 171 -1.15 -4.27 8.01
CA PHE A 171 -1.42 -5.71 7.96
C PHE A 171 -1.19 -6.27 6.55
N LEU A 172 -1.77 -5.65 5.53
CA LEU A 172 -1.56 -6.02 4.12
C LEU A 172 -0.08 -6.01 3.74
N LEU A 173 0.64 -4.97 4.17
CA LEU A 173 2.08 -4.87 3.97
C LEU A 173 2.82 -6.02 4.66
N GLY A 174 2.48 -6.33 5.92
CA GLY A 174 3.07 -7.44 6.66
C GLY A 174 2.84 -8.81 6.00
N VAL A 175 1.63 -9.06 5.48
CA VAL A 175 1.31 -10.28 4.73
C VAL A 175 2.13 -10.36 3.44
N GLY A 176 2.24 -9.25 2.71
CA GLY A 176 3.06 -9.18 1.49
C GLY A 176 4.54 -9.47 1.76
N LEU A 177 5.13 -8.86 2.78
CA LEU A 177 6.51 -9.11 3.17
C LEU A 177 6.73 -10.56 3.64
N ALA A 178 5.77 -11.14 4.35
CA ALA A 178 5.85 -12.53 4.80
C ALA A 178 5.84 -13.52 3.63
N MET A 179 5.00 -13.29 2.61
CA MET A 179 4.98 -14.10 1.39
C MET A 179 6.31 -14.03 0.64
N LEU A 180 6.86 -12.82 0.46
CA LEU A 180 8.18 -12.64 -0.15
C LEU A 180 9.28 -13.32 0.67
N GLY A 181 9.23 -13.22 2.00
CA GLY A 181 10.16 -13.88 2.91
C GLY A 181 10.09 -15.41 2.83
N ALA A 182 8.90 -15.98 2.68
CA ALA A 182 8.72 -17.42 2.49
C ALA A 182 9.31 -17.92 1.16
N VAL A 183 9.07 -17.19 0.05
CA VAL A 183 9.67 -17.51 -1.25
C VAL A 183 11.20 -17.41 -1.19
N LEU A 184 11.72 -16.37 -0.54
CA LEU A 184 13.16 -16.18 -0.37
C LEU A 184 13.78 -17.29 0.48
N SER A 185 13.13 -17.65 1.59
CA SER A 185 13.53 -18.77 2.44
C SER A 185 13.62 -20.08 1.65
N CYS A 186 12.61 -20.37 0.81
CA CYS A 186 12.60 -21.56 -0.02
C CYS A 186 13.77 -21.58 -1.01
N ASN A 187 14.04 -20.47 -1.72
CA ASN A 187 15.18 -20.37 -2.64
C ASN A 187 16.53 -20.54 -1.93
N ILE A 188 16.68 -19.99 -0.72
CA ILE A 188 17.89 -20.15 0.08
C ILE A 188 18.04 -21.60 0.58
N ALA A 189 16.94 -22.27 0.92
CA ALA A 189 16.96 -23.68 1.29
C ALA A 189 17.39 -24.54 0.11
N CYS A 190 16.85 -24.29 -1.08
CA CYS A 190 17.18 -25.00 -2.31
C CYS A 190 18.62 -24.78 -2.79
N SER A 191 19.29 -23.70 -2.37
CA SER A 191 20.69 -23.43 -2.70
C SER A 191 21.69 -24.02 -1.69
N GLY A 192 21.22 -24.84 -0.75
CA GLY A 192 22.07 -25.54 0.22
C GLY A 192 22.43 -24.71 1.46
N TYR A 193 21.94 -23.48 1.58
CA TYR A 193 22.19 -22.62 2.74
C TYR A 193 21.09 -22.78 3.81
N GLY A 194 20.97 -23.98 4.38
CA GLY A 194 19.88 -24.32 5.30
C GLY A 194 19.75 -23.38 6.51
N VAL A 195 20.86 -22.97 7.14
CA VAL A 195 20.83 -22.08 8.32
C VAL A 195 20.30 -20.69 7.95
N ALA A 196 20.73 -20.14 6.81
CA ALA A 196 20.25 -18.85 6.34
C ALA A 196 18.76 -18.90 5.97
N ALA A 197 18.31 -20.00 5.38
CA ALA A 197 16.90 -20.20 5.05
C ALA A 197 15.99 -20.19 6.27
N VAL A 198 16.43 -20.81 7.37
CA VAL A 198 15.70 -20.84 8.65
C VAL A 198 15.64 -19.44 9.27
N LEU A 199 16.73 -18.67 9.24
CA LEU A 199 16.74 -17.30 9.76
C LEU A 199 15.78 -16.40 9.00
N VAL A 200 15.78 -16.48 7.66
CA VAL A 200 14.85 -15.71 6.81
C VAL A 200 13.41 -16.13 7.05
N PHE A 201 13.15 -17.42 7.24
CA PHE A 201 11.82 -17.94 7.56
C PHE A 201 11.31 -17.42 8.90
N LEU A 202 12.13 -17.46 9.96
CA LEU A 202 11.79 -16.93 11.28
C LEU A 202 11.49 -15.43 11.22
N LEU A 203 12.26 -14.68 10.43
CA LEU A 203 12.02 -13.26 10.20
C LEU A 203 10.67 -13.03 9.51
N ALA A 204 10.36 -13.81 8.47
CA ALA A 204 9.07 -13.74 7.77
C ALA A 204 7.88 -14.03 8.69
N ILE A 205 8.00 -15.04 9.58
CA ILE A 205 7.00 -15.34 10.60
C ILE A 205 6.86 -14.17 11.59
N GLY A 206 7.96 -13.57 12.01
CA GLY A 206 7.95 -12.40 12.89
C GLY A 206 7.22 -11.21 12.28
N VAL A 207 7.47 -10.93 10.99
CA VAL A 207 6.78 -9.85 10.25
C VAL A 207 5.28 -10.17 10.11
N LEU A 208 4.93 -11.42 9.81
CA LEU A 208 3.54 -11.87 9.73
C LEU A 208 2.81 -11.73 11.07
N ALA A 209 3.46 -12.12 12.17
CA ALA A 209 2.94 -11.95 13.53
C ALA A 209 2.69 -10.48 13.86
N GLY A 210 3.63 -9.60 13.48
CA GLY A 210 3.46 -8.15 13.58
C GLY A 210 2.26 -7.64 12.79
N GLY A 211 2.07 -8.12 11.55
CA GLY A 211 0.90 -7.82 10.74
C GLY A 211 -0.41 -8.19 11.44
N PHE A 212 -0.54 -9.44 11.90
CA PHE A 212 -1.73 -9.91 12.62
C PHE A 212 -1.99 -9.14 13.92
N TYR A 213 -0.93 -8.74 14.62
CA TYR A 213 -1.05 -7.87 15.79
C TYR A 213 -1.67 -6.51 15.44
N PHE A 214 -1.20 -5.85 14.37
CA PHE A 214 -1.77 -4.58 13.93
C PHE A 214 -3.21 -4.72 13.44
N PHE A 215 -3.55 -5.83 12.79
CA PHE A 215 -4.92 -6.14 12.40
C PHE A 215 -5.86 -6.25 13.60
N GLY A 216 -5.46 -7.04 14.61
CA GLY A 216 -6.22 -7.18 15.86
C GLY A 216 -6.36 -5.85 16.61
N ARG A 217 -5.31 -5.02 16.60
CA ARG A 217 -5.35 -3.66 17.14
C ARG A 217 -6.37 -2.81 16.39
N GLY A 218 -6.37 -2.84 15.05
CA GLY A 218 -7.24 -2.02 14.20
C GLY A 218 -8.75 -2.29 14.37
N ILE A 219 -9.13 -3.44 14.92
CA ILE A 219 -10.52 -3.80 15.24
C ILE A 219 -10.95 -3.25 16.61
N ASP A 220 -10.01 -3.04 17.54
CA ASP A 220 -10.31 -2.62 18.92
C ASP A 220 -10.75 -1.15 18.96
N GLN A 221 -11.92 -0.86 19.53
CA GLN A 221 -12.56 0.46 19.43
C GLN A 221 -11.93 1.53 20.35
N ASN A 222 -11.22 1.11 21.40
CA ASN A 222 -10.61 1.99 22.41
C ASN A 222 -9.09 2.05 22.23
N MET A 223 -8.64 2.67 21.14
CA MET A 223 -7.22 2.83 20.86
C MET A 223 -6.64 4.11 21.49
N LYS A 224 -5.80 3.94 22.51
CA LYS A 224 -4.88 5.00 22.94
C LYS A 224 -3.58 4.92 22.12
N PRO A 225 -2.97 6.07 21.77
CA PRO A 225 -1.61 6.10 21.24
C PRO A 225 -0.60 5.52 22.25
N TYR A 226 0.44 4.83 21.79
CA TYR A 226 1.45 4.22 22.69
C TYR A 226 2.17 5.24 23.60
N LYS A 227 2.23 6.50 23.14
CA LYS A 227 2.78 7.64 23.88
C LYS A 227 1.97 7.95 25.15
N ASP A 228 0.65 7.74 25.09
CA ASP A 228 -0.29 8.12 26.16
C ASP A 228 -0.62 6.92 27.08
N MET A 229 0.04 5.78 26.88
CA MET A 229 -0.15 4.59 27.68
C MET A 229 0.64 4.63 28.98
N THR A 230 -0.05 4.28 30.07
CA THR A 230 0.57 4.00 31.37
C THR A 230 1.45 2.76 31.30
N ARG A 231 2.39 2.63 32.25
CA ARG A 231 3.36 1.51 32.30
C ARG A 231 2.67 0.15 32.41
N ASP A 232 1.54 0.08 33.11
CA ASP A 232 0.74 -1.14 33.28
C ASP A 232 -0.06 -1.50 32.01
N GLU A 233 -0.57 -0.51 31.27
CA GLU A 233 -1.21 -0.73 29.97
C GLU A 233 -0.20 -1.30 28.95
N ARG A 234 1.04 -0.78 28.91
CA ARG A 234 2.10 -1.33 28.04
C ARG A 234 2.43 -2.80 28.36
N LYS A 235 2.47 -3.17 29.65
CA LYS A 235 2.72 -4.56 30.06
C LYS A 235 1.54 -5.49 29.71
N ARG A 236 0.31 -4.98 29.64
CA ARG A 236 -0.85 -5.72 29.13
C ARG A 236 -0.80 -5.87 27.61
N GLU A 237 -0.44 -4.82 26.87
CA GLU A 237 -0.28 -4.88 25.41
C GLU A 237 0.85 -5.84 25.00
N GLY A 238 1.99 -5.80 25.69
CA GLY A 238 3.10 -6.73 25.43
C GLY A 238 2.69 -8.19 25.60
N ARG A 239 1.81 -8.50 26.56
CA ARG A 239 1.24 -9.86 26.71
C ARG A 239 0.27 -10.23 25.58
N ARG A 240 -0.50 -9.27 25.05
CA ARG A 240 -1.36 -9.50 23.87
C ARG A 240 -0.52 -9.76 22.62
N TYR A 241 0.57 -9.00 22.44
CA TYR A 241 1.54 -9.25 21.38
C TYR A 241 2.20 -10.63 21.52
N LEU A 242 2.65 -10.98 22.73
CA LEU A 242 3.27 -12.29 22.97
C LEU A 242 2.30 -13.45 22.70
N ARG A 243 1.01 -13.31 23.06
CA ARG A 243 -0.02 -14.31 22.76
C ARG A 243 -0.31 -14.43 21.27
N THR A 244 -0.38 -13.31 20.56
CA THR A 244 -0.59 -13.31 19.09
C THR A 244 0.61 -13.93 18.38
N LEU A 245 1.83 -13.60 18.80
CA LEU A 245 3.06 -14.21 18.29
C LEU A 245 3.15 -15.71 18.60
N ALA A 246 2.85 -16.13 19.83
CA ALA A 246 2.81 -17.55 20.19
C ALA A 246 1.72 -18.31 19.40
N GLY A 247 0.56 -17.67 19.18
CA GLY A 247 -0.53 -18.22 18.38
C GLY A 247 -0.15 -18.39 16.90
N THR A 248 0.50 -17.39 16.28
CA THR A 248 0.93 -17.49 14.88
C THR A 248 2.04 -18.50 14.70
N VAL A 249 3.05 -18.52 15.59
CA VAL A 249 4.12 -19.54 15.57
C VAL A 249 3.54 -20.95 15.78
N GLY A 250 2.62 -21.12 16.73
CA GLY A 250 1.97 -22.40 17.00
C GLY A 250 1.11 -22.89 15.83
N ALA A 251 0.31 -22.02 15.23
CA ALA A 251 -0.52 -22.35 14.06
C ALA A 251 0.33 -22.74 12.85
N ILE A 252 1.41 -21.99 12.58
CA ILE A 252 2.33 -22.30 11.48
C ILE A 252 3.07 -23.62 11.76
N GLY A 253 3.55 -23.83 12.98
CA GLY A 253 4.17 -25.09 13.38
C GLY A 253 3.24 -26.28 13.19
N LEU A 254 1.96 -26.14 13.56
CA LEU A 254 0.94 -27.16 13.39
C LEU A 254 0.61 -27.42 11.91
N LEU A 255 0.56 -26.39 11.07
CA LEU A 255 0.38 -26.54 9.62
C LEU A 255 1.55 -27.27 8.96
N ILE A 256 2.79 -26.96 9.36
CA ILE A 256 3.99 -27.68 8.89
C ILE A 256 3.92 -29.16 9.30
N LEU A 257 3.49 -29.43 10.53
CA LEU A 257 3.38 -30.79 11.05
C LEU A 257 2.29 -31.60 10.33
N ILE A 258 1.14 -30.98 10.06
CA ILE A 258 0.08 -31.60 9.22
C ILE A 258 0.62 -31.91 7.83
N GLN A 259 1.32 -30.96 7.18
CA GLN A 259 1.90 -31.20 5.86
C GLN A 259 2.91 -32.34 5.86
N ALA A 260 3.76 -32.43 6.89
CA ALA A 260 4.72 -33.52 7.05
C ALA A 260 4.03 -34.88 7.20
N LEU A 261 2.89 -34.93 7.89
CA LEU A 261 2.10 -36.15 8.08
C LEU A 261 1.32 -36.55 6.82
N THR A 262 0.87 -35.60 6.00
CA THR A 262 0.13 -35.89 4.76
C THR A 262 1.00 -36.26 3.57
N ASN A 263 2.31 -35.95 3.63
CA ASN A 263 3.27 -36.27 2.57
C ASN A 263 4.08 -37.56 2.85
N GLN A 264 3.66 -38.35 3.85
CA GLN A 264 4.06 -39.74 4.05
C GLN A 264 3.04 -40.66 3.38
#